data_AF-A0A9C7Q070-F1
#
_entry.id   AF-A0A9C7Q070-F1
#
_cell.length_a   1.000
_cell.length_b   1.000
_cell.length_c   1.000
_cell.angle_alpha   90.00
_cell.angle_beta   90.00
_cell.angle_gamma   90.00
#
_symmetry.space_group_name_H-M   'P 1'
#
loop_
_entity.id
_entity.type
_entity.pdbx_description
1 polymer ?
#
loop_
_entity_poly.entity_id
_entity_poly.type
_entity_poly.pdbx_seq_one_letter_code
_entity_poly.pdbx_strand_id
1 'polypeptide(L)'
;MCDAFQFSAVPLQNSALKFHTSLPCLSRLRICKSQRLNVLPIVASVSISRRSIIRLALLTGVFWKFTILNDSAIADGAVSFATKITSRRRYGPRILSLENDINCLDSYIHNHEWSKVEELVSEHYLNAQNKPRTGKFWLERNAFQLFSSGVFRDNKDILQKLENETQQFFAAATRLSKAASNYDVEESEKAYTDLKNSYYEYLHSAQLKTEDSVSL
;
A
#
# COMPACT_ATOMS: atom_id res chain seq x y z
N MET A 1 34.33 52.41 33.53
CA MET A 1 33.91 51.46 32.48
C MET A 1 34.03 50.06 33.07
N CYS A 2 33.05 49.22 32.77
CA CYS A 2 32.37 48.28 33.67
C CYS A 2 33.17 47.15 34.35
N ASP A 3 32.61 46.81 35.51
CA ASP A 3 33.01 45.89 36.57
C ASP A 3 32.87 44.39 36.27
N ALA A 4 33.55 43.65 37.14
CA ALA A 4 33.54 42.22 37.36
C ALA A 4 32.16 41.64 37.72
N PHE A 5 32.00 40.31 37.60
CA PHE A 5 31.58 39.42 38.71
C PHE A 5 31.61 37.93 38.28
N GLN A 6 32.24 37.10 39.11
CA GLN A 6 32.20 35.62 39.14
C GLN A 6 30.87 35.11 39.71
N PHE A 7 30.50 33.85 39.45
CA PHE A 7 29.86 32.83 40.33
C PHE A 7 29.45 31.63 39.44
N SER A 8 29.27 30.37 39.85
CA SER A 8 29.90 29.42 40.80
C SER A 8 29.20 28.06 40.56
N ALA A 9 29.83 26.98 41.00
CA ALA A 9 29.41 25.59 40.83
C ALA A 9 28.20 25.12 41.69
N VAL A 10 27.25 24.41 41.05
CA VAL A 10 26.54 23.15 41.43
C VAL A 10 25.78 23.07 42.80
N PRO A 11 25.10 21.94 43.13
CA PRO A 11 23.67 21.56 43.02
C PRO A 11 22.86 21.70 44.34
N LEU A 12 21.58 21.26 44.41
CA LEU A 12 20.98 20.41 45.48
C LEU A 12 19.42 20.34 45.45
N GLN A 13 18.92 19.11 45.62
CA GLN A 13 17.74 18.64 46.40
C GLN A 13 16.30 19.04 45.97
N ASN A 14 15.37 18.11 45.67
CA ASN A 14 14.66 17.07 46.47
C ASN A 14 13.68 17.57 47.54
N SER A 15 12.38 17.36 47.28
CA SER A 15 11.30 16.97 48.23
C SER A 15 10.01 16.77 47.41
N ALA A 16 9.45 15.57 47.15
CA ALA A 16 9.00 14.47 48.00
C ALA A 16 7.85 14.81 48.97
N LEU A 17 6.69 14.16 48.76
CA LEU A 17 5.77 13.49 49.72
C LEU A 17 4.29 13.68 49.31
N LYS A 18 3.63 12.66 48.73
CA LYS A 18 2.86 11.54 49.37
C LYS A 18 1.48 12.02 49.92
N PHE A 19 0.33 11.32 49.81
CA PHE A 19 0.01 9.94 50.17
C PHE A 19 -1.43 9.51 49.77
N HIS A 20 -1.57 8.22 49.40
CA HIS A 20 -2.58 7.21 49.79
C HIS A 20 -4.12 7.41 49.63
N THR A 21 -4.75 6.49 48.85
CA THR A 21 -5.69 5.40 49.28
C THR A 21 -7.16 5.83 49.15
N SER A 22 -8.17 5.03 48.81
CA SER A 22 -8.38 3.62 48.47
C SER A 22 -9.86 3.47 48.04
N LEU A 23 -10.16 2.49 47.18
CA LEU A 23 -11.49 1.94 46.88
C LEU A 23 -12.27 1.53 48.16
N PRO A 24 -13.63 1.44 48.17
CA PRO A 24 -14.31 0.31 47.52
C PRO A 24 -15.79 0.47 47.07
N CYS A 25 -16.25 -0.56 46.35
CA CYS A 25 -17.55 -1.26 46.47
C CYS A 25 -18.81 -0.83 45.66
N LEU A 26 -19.02 -1.59 44.57
CA LEU A 26 -20.20 -2.40 44.19
C LEU A 26 -21.62 -1.83 43.95
N SER A 27 -22.22 -2.42 42.89
CA SER A 27 -23.64 -2.61 42.52
C SER A 27 -24.23 -1.54 41.58
N ARG A 28 -24.90 -1.83 40.45
CA ARG A 28 -25.61 -3.02 39.95
C ARG A 28 -25.48 -3.11 38.42
N LEU A 29 -25.05 -4.26 37.89
CA LEU A 29 -25.35 -4.67 36.52
C LEU A 29 -26.56 -5.60 36.55
N ARG A 30 -27.69 -5.18 35.96
CA ARG A 30 -28.78 -6.11 35.66
C ARG A 30 -28.45 -6.86 34.37
N ILE A 31 -28.47 -8.17 34.51
CA ILE A 31 -28.40 -9.18 33.47
C ILE A 31 -29.75 -9.23 32.75
N CYS A 32 -29.74 -9.26 31.41
CA CYS A 32 -30.66 -10.09 30.64
C CYS A 32 -29.91 -10.80 29.50
N LYS A 33 -30.11 -12.10 29.46
CA LYS A 33 -29.45 -13.15 28.67
C LYS A 33 -29.69 -13.03 27.15
N SER A 34 -28.68 -13.35 26.35
CA SER A 34 -28.84 -14.29 25.22
C SER A 34 -27.49 -14.91 24.84
N GLN A 35 -27.52 -16.21 24.51
CA GLN A 35 -26.42 -17.18 24.39
C GLN A 35 -25.52 -16.94 23.17
N ARG A 36 -24.20 -16.84 23.34
CA ARG A 36 -23.13 -17.88 23.21
C ARG A 36 -22.90 -18.44 21.81
N LEU A 37 -21.72 -18.14 21.24
CA LEU A 37 -20.63 -19.11 20.99
C LEU A 37 -19.34 -18.34 20.66
N ASN A 38 -18.53 -18.03 21.69
CA ASN A 38 -17.14 -17.62 21.53
C ASN A 38 -16.28 -18.89 21.54
N VAL A 39 -15.65 -19.19 20.41
CA VAL A 39 -14.53 -20.13 20.33
C VAL A 39 -13.28 -19.36 20.73
N LEU A 40 -12.88 -19.46 22.00
CA LEU A 40 -11.54 -19.09 22.45
C LEU A 40 -10.73 -20.38 22.71
N PRO A 41 -9.43 -20.36 22.44
CA PRO A 41 -8.60 -21.53 22.23
C PRO A 41 -8.31 -22.22 23.57
N ILE A 42 -8.53 -23.54 23.61
CA ILE A 42 -8.01 -24.37 24.69
C ILE A 42 -6.53 -24.60 24.37
N VAL A 43 -5.66 -23.81 25.02
CA VAL A 43 -4.27 -24.18 25.24
C VAL A 43 -4.27 -25.38 26.19
N ALA A 44 -4.32 -26.57 25.62
CA ALA A 44 -4.07 -27.81 26.36
C ALA A 44 -2.56 -28.07 26.31
N SER A 45 -1.87 -27.67 27.36
CA SER A 45 -0.53 -28.15 27.68
C SER A 45 -0.61 -29.63 28.03
N VAL A 46 -0.50 -30.50 27.02
CA VAL A 46 -0.33 -31.94 27.23
C VAL A 46 1.09 -32.31 26.82
N SER A 47 1.92 -32.59 27.82
CA SER A 47 3.23 -33.23 27.68
C SER A 47 3.04 -34.68 27.22
N ILE A 48 2.81 -34.86 25.92
CA ILE A 48 2.63 -36.17 25.31
C ILE A 48 4.00 -36.74 24.93
N SER A 49 4.37 -37.82 25.62
CA SER A 49 5.52 -38.67 25.33
C SER A 49 5.53 -39.13 23.86
N ARG A 50 6.67 -38.97 23.17
CA ARG A 50 6.89 -39.30 21.74
C ARG A 50 6.49 -40.72 21.33
N ARG A 51 6.34 -41.66 22.28
CA ARG A 51 6.00 -43.06 21.98
C ARG A 51 4.49 -43.34 21.86
N SER A 52 3.61 -42.40 22.24
CA SER A 52 2.15 -42.62 22.22
C SER A 52 1.43 -42.18 20.94
N ILE A 53 2.07 -41.35 20.09
CA ILE A 53 1.44 -40.78 18.90
C ILE A 53 1.33 -41.80 17.75
N ILE A 54 2.22 -42.79 17.72
CA ILE A 54 2.29 -43.79 16.63
C ILE A 54 1.12 -44.80 16.72
N ARG A 55 0.44 -44.92 17.87
CA ARG A 55 -0.68 -45.88 18.05
C ARG A 55 -2.09 -45.28 17.93
N LEU A 56 -2.25 -43.97 17.77
CA LEU A 56 -3.56 -43.37 17.49
C LEU A 56 -3.82 -43.10 16.00
N ALA A 57 -2.79 -43.10 15.15
CA ALA A 57 -2.93 -42.82 13.73
C ALA A 57 -3.50 -43.99 12.90
N LEU A 58 -3.64 -45.18 13.48
CA LEU A 58 -4.06 -46.39 12.76
C LEU A 58 -5.57 -46.68 12.79
N LEU A 59 -6.38 -45.84 13.46
CA LEU A 59 -7.81 -46.12 13.69
C LEU A 59 -8.79 -45.07 13.15
N THR A 60 -8.32 -44.01 12.49
CA THR A 60 -9.19 -43.07 11.75
C THR A 60 -9.12 -43.33 10.24
N GLY A 61 -9.32 -44.58 9.86
CA GLY A 61 -9.47 -45.05 8.48
C GLY A 61 -10.93 -45.15 8.05
N VAL A 62 -11.75 -44.15 8.37
CA VAL A 62 -13.17 -44.11 7.97
C VAL A 62 -13.49 -42.79 7.28
N PHE A 63 -13.48 -42.86 5.94
CA PHE A 63 -14.42 -42.20 5.02
C PHE A 63 -14.92 -40.80 5.43
N TRP A 64 -14.21 -39.78 4.96
CA TRP A 64 -14.85 -38.67 4.28
C TRP A 64 -14.28 -38.58 2.87
N LYS A 65 -14.77 -39.47 1.98
CA LYS A 65 -14.76 -39.18 0.54
C LYS A 65 -15.68 -37.99 0.34
N PHE A 66 -15.16 -36.78 0.49
CA PHE A 66 -15.70 -35.67 -0.27
C PHE A 66 -15.33 -35.95 -1.73
N THR A 67 -16.25 -36.58 -2.46
CA THR A 67 -16.35 -36.38 -3.90
C THR A 67 -16.63 -34.90 -4.13
N ILE A 68 -15.58 -34.09 -4.05
CA ILE A 68 -15.52 -32.83 -4.78
C ILE A 68 -15.55 -33.28 -6.23
N LEU A 69 -16.73 -33.20 -6.85
CA LEU A 69 -16.85 -33.09 -8.29
C LEU A 69 -15.81 -32.07 -8.71
N ASN A 70 -14.74 -32.58 -9.31
CA ASN A 70 -13.53 -31.86 -9.63
C ASN A 70 -13.80 -31.06 -10.90
N ASP A 71 -14.76 -30.14 -10.81
CA ASP A 71 -15.05 -29.18 -11.85
C ASP A 71 -14.06 -28.03 -11.68
N SER A 72 -12.79 -28.33 -11.95
CA SER A 72 -11.67 -27.38 -11.87
C SER A 72 -11.95 -26.13 -12.70
N ALA A 73 -12.71 -26.27 -13.79
CA ALA A 73 -13.14 -25.17 -14.64
C ALA A 73 -14.04 -24.16 -13.92
N ILE A 74 -14.92 -24.59 -13.01
CA ILE A 74 -15.83 -23.70 -12.27
C ILE A 74 -15.09 -23.02 -11.12
N ALA A 75 -14.20 -23.75 -10.44
CA ALA A 75 -13.36 -23.19 -9.38
C ALA A 75 -12.33 -22.17 -9.94
N ASP A 76 -11.67 -22.49 -11.06
CA ASP A 76 -10.74 -21.56 -11.72
C ASP A 76 -11.48 -20.35 -12.31
N GLY A 77 -12.70 -20.53 -12.83
CA GLY A 77 -13.55 -19.43 -13.31
C GLY A 77 -13.99 -18.47 -12.20
N ALA A 78 -14.41 -18.99 -11.04
CA ALA A 78 -14.83 -18.19 -9.89
C ALA A 78 -13.64 -17.46 -9.22
N VAL A 79 -12.50 -18.13 -9.10
CA VAL A 79 -11.24 -17.52 -8.61
C VAL A 79 -10.74 -16.47 -9.59
N SER A 80 -10.88 -16.69 -10.91
CA SER A 80 -10.56 -15.69 -11.94
C SER A 80 -11.42 -14.42 -11.80
N PHE A 81 -12.74 -14.55 -11.64
CA PHE A 81 -13.62 -13.40 -11.48
C PHE A 81 -13.38 -12.63 -10.17
N ALA A 82 -13.25 -13.33 -9.04
CA ALA A 82 -12.93 -12.71 -7.75
C ALA A 82 -11.58 -12.00 -7.76
N THR A 83 -10.58 -12.58 -8.44
CA THR A 83 -9.25 -11.95 -8.61
C THR A 83 -9.35 -10.68 -9.45
N LYS A 84 -10.09 -10.69 -10.57
CA LYS A 84 -10.32 -9.50 -11.41
C LYS A 84 -10.95 -8.35 -10.61
N ILE A 85 -11.99 -8.64 -9.83
CA ILE A 85 -12.64 -7.63 -8.97
C ILE A 85 -11.67 -7.13 -7.90
N THR A 86 -10.95 -8.02 -7.23
CA THR A 86 -10.05 -7.67 -6.14
C THR A 86 -8.90 -6.80 -6.65
N SER A 87 -8.28 -7.16 -7.78
CA SER A 87 -7.23 -6.36 -8.39
C SER A 87 -7.74 -4.99 -8.85
N ARG A 88 -8.93 -4.92 -9.46
CA ARG A 88 -9.53 -3.64 -9.86
C ARG A 88 -9.81 -2.74 -8.67
N ARG A 89 -10.37 -3.27 -7.58
CA ARG A 89 -10.67 -2.51 -6.35
C ARG A 89 -9.43 -2.08 -5.58
N ARG A 90 -8.38 -2.91 -5.57
CA ARG A 90 -7.18 -2.66 -4.75
C ARG A 90 -6.15 -1.77 -5.46
N TYR A 91 -5.96 -1.95 -6.76
CA TYR A 91 -4.90 -1.27 -7.51
C TYR A 91 -5.42 -0.14 -8.40
N GLY A 92 -6.67 -0.22 -8.89
CA GLY A 92 -7.28 0.83 -9.71
C GLY A 92 -7.28 2.20 -9.03
N PRO A 93 -7.76 2.35 -7.78
CA PRO A 93 -7.72 3.63 -7.07
C PRO A 93 -6.32 4.19 -6.84
N ARG A 94 -5.31 3.32 -6.67
CA ARG A 94 -3.92 3.75 -6.52
C ARG A 94 -3.39 4.38 -7.80
N ILE A 95 -3.69 3.78 -8.95
CA ILE A 95 -3.35 4.33 -10.26
C ILE A 95 -4.09 5.65 -10.50
N LEU A 96 -5.41 5.68 -10.23
CA LEU A 96 -6.22 6.90 -10.38
C LEU A 96 -5.76 8.05 -9.49
N SER A 97 -5.24 7.75 -8.28
CA SER A 97 -4.73 8.78 -7.36
C SER A 97 -3.53 9.57 -7.91
N LEU A 98 -2.88 9.08 -8.97
CA LEU A 98 -1.78 9.77 -9.64
C LEU A 98 -2.26 10.94 -10.52
N GLU A 99 -3.54 10.99 -10.92
CA GLU A 99 -4.06 12.00 -11.84
C GLU A 99 -3.82 13.42 -11.33
N ASN A 100 -4.11 13.67 -10.06
CA ASN A 100 -3.90 14.99 -9.46
C ASN A 100 -2.41 15.37 -9.45
N ASP A 101 -1.52 14.43 -9.13
CA ASP A 101 -0.08 14.70 -9.13
C ASP A 101 0.43 14.98 -10.54
N ILE A 102 -0.05 14.24 -11.54
CA ILE A 102 0.30 14.45 -12.96
C ILE A 102 -0.16 15.84 -13.38
N ASN A 103 -1.39 16.25 -13.06
CA ASN A 103 -1.88 17.58 -13.40
C ASN A 103 -1.12 18.70 -12.68
N CYS A 104 -0.59 18.46 -11.47
CA CYS A 104 0.25 19.42 -10.76
C CYS A 104 1.65 19.59 -11.38
N LEU A 105 2.19 18.60 -12.12
CA LEU A 105 3.54 18.66 -12.69
C LEU A 105 3.74 19.86 -13.61
N ASP A 106 2.72 20.23 -14.39
CA ASP A 106 2.75 21.39 -15.28
C ASP A 106 3.10 22.68 -14.51
N SER A 107 2.42 22.89 -13.39
CA SER A 107 2.67 24.04 -12.52
C SER A 107 4.06 24.00 -11.88
N TYR A 108 4.57 22.82 -11.52
CA TYR A 108 5.89 22.67 -10.92
C TYR A 108 7.02 22.93 -11.93
N ILE A 109 6.85 22.49 -13.18
CA ILE A 109 7.81 22.76 -14.25
C ILE A 109 7.85 24.26 -14.55
N HIS A 110 6.69 24.90 -14.71
CA HIS A 110 6.60 26.32 -15.00
C HIS A 110 7.14 27.22 -13.87
N ASN A 111 6.91 26.82 -12.61
CA ASN A 111 7.42 27.53 -11.44
C ASN A 111 8.87 27.16 -11.08
N HIS A 112 9.55 26.34 -11.87
CA HIS A 112 10.90 25.84 -11.61
C HIS A 112 11.06 25.12 -10.25
N GLU A 113 10.01 24.45 -9.78
CA GLU A 113 10.00 23.69 -8.53
C GLU A 113 10.54 22.26 -8.75
N TRP A 114 11.79 22.16 -9.22
CA TRP A 114 12.42 20.91 -9.66
C TRP A 114 12.44 19.81 -8.59
N SER A 115 12.60 20.17 -7.32
CA SER A 115 12.55 19.22 -6.21
C SER A 115 11.21 18.48 -6.10
N LYS A 116 10.09 19.16 -6.38
CA LYS A 116 8.76 18.55 -6.38
C LYS A 116 8.56 17.66 -7.60
N VAL A 117 9.08 18.07 -8.76
CA VAL A 117 9.10 17.24 -9.97
C VAL A 117 9.87 15.95 -9.67
N GLU A 118 11.08 16.05 -9.14
CA GLU A 118 11.90 14.89 -8.81
C GLU A 118 11.26 13.96 -7.77
N GLU A 119 10.58 14.50 -6.75
CA GLU A 119 9.85 13.72 -5.75
C GLU A 119 8.70 12.89 -6.34
N LEU A 120 8.10 13.34 -7.45
CA LEU A 120 7.04 12.60 -8.13
C LEU A 120 7.61 11.55 -9.09
N VAL A 121 8.55 11.94 -9.95
CA VAL A 121 8.91 11.17 -11.16
C VAL A 121 10.22 10.38 -11.07
N SER A 122 11.10 10.68 -10.11
CA SER A 122 12.43 10.06 -10.07
C SER A 122 12.37 8.66 -9.46
N GLU A 123 13.10 7.72 -10.05
CA GLU A 123 13.26 6.39 -9.46
C GLU A 123 14.02 6.48 -8.13
N HIS A 124 15.01 7.36 -8.10
CA HIS A 124 15.84 7.67 -6.94
C HIS A 124 16.06 9.18 -6.88
N TYR A 125 15.69 9.82 -5.78
CA TYR A 125 15.97 11.23 -5.50
C TYR A 125 16.52 11.40 -4.09
N LEU A 126 17.20 12.52 -3.84
CA LEU A 126 17.66 12.90 -2.52
C LEU A 126 16.62 13.80 -1.86
N ASN A 127 16.10 13.38 -0.70
CA ASN A 127 15.19 14.23 0.05
C ASN A 127 15.94 15.41 0.72
N ALA A 128 15.21 16.33 1.34
CA ALA A 128 15.78 17.46 2.09
C ALA A 128 16.74 17.07 3.24
N GLN A 129 16.77 15.78 3.63
CA GLN A 129 17.70 15.22 4.62
C GLN A 129 18.87 14.46 3.97
N ASN A 130 19.09 14.60 2.67
CA ASN A 130 20.09 13.87 1.87
C ASN A 130 19.97 12.35 1.94
N LYS A 131 18.76 11.82 2.12
CA LYS A 131 18.48 10.38 2.11
C LYS A 131 17.91 9.97 0.76
N PRO A 132 18.38 8.86 0.17
CA PRO A 132 17.81 8.33 -1.06
C PRO A 132 16.36 7.90 -0.81
N ARG A 133 15.46 8.33 -1.70
CA ARG A 133 14.04 7.97 -1.72
C ARG A 133 13.57 7.69 -3.13
N THR A 134 12.46 6.97 -3.23
CA THR A 134 11.81 6.62 -4.49
C THR A 134 10.62 7.54 -4.70
N GLY A 135 10.50 8.08 -5.91
CA GLY A 135 9.42 8.99 -6.27
C GLY A 135 8.06 8.31 -6.26
N LYS A 136 7.02 9.11 -6.09
CA LYS A 136 5.64 8.62 -5.91
C LYS A 136 5.19 7.68 -7.03
N PHE A 137 5.51 7.99 -8.28
CA PHE A 137 5.09 7.17 -9.43
C PHE A 137 5.74 5.79 -9.42
N TRP A 138 7.01 5.70 -9.02
CA TRP A 138 7.76 4.45 -8.96
C TRP A 138 7.28 3.55 -7.82
N LEU A 139 6.79 4.11 -6.71
CA LEU A 139 6.13 3.33 -5.65
C LEU A 139 4.86 2.63 -6.16
N GLU A 140 4.21 3.19 -7.17
CA GLU A 140 3.00 2.67 -7.77
C GLU A 140 3.25 1.73 -8.96
N ARG A 141 4.50 1.50 -9.37
CA ARG A 141 4.85 0.56 -10.45
C ARG A 141 4.22 -0.83 -10.25
N ASN A 142 4.22 -1.32 -9.02
CA ASN A 142 3.60 -2.60 -8.69
C ASN A 142 2.08 -2.57 -8.83
N ALA A 143 1.42 -1.43 -8.63
CA ALA A 143 -0.01 -1.30 -8.84
C ALA A 143 -0.38 -1.46 -10.32
N PHE A 144 0.36 -0.85 -11.24
CA PHE A 144 0.19 -1.06 -12.69
C PHE A 144 0.31 -2.54 -13.07
N GLN A 145 1.38 -3.21 -12.62
CA GLN A 145 1.61 -4.61 -12.93
C GLN A 145 0.54 -5.55 -12.35
N LEU A 146 0.18 -5.37 -11.07
CA LEU A 146 -0.81 -6.22 -10.39
C LEU A 146 -2.24 -5.94 -10.84
N PHE A 147 -2.52 -4.71 -11.29
CA PHE A 147 -3.77 -4.38 -11.95
C PHE A 147 -3.89 -5.09 -13.30
N SER A 148 -2.92 -4.87 -14.21
CA SER A 148 -2.96 -5.43 -15.56
C SER A 148 -3.03 -6.96 -15.54
N SER A 149 -2.13 -7.61 -14.80
CA SER A 149 -2.09 -9.07 -14.68
C SER A 149 -3.28 -9.67 -13.94
N GLY A 150 -3.86 -8.95 -12.99
CA GLY A 150 -5.02 -9.42 -12.23
C GLY A 150 -6.34 -9.28 -12.98
N VAL A 151 -6.53 -8.18 -13.72
CA VAL A 151 -7.78 -7.88 -14.44
C VAL A 151 -7.82 -8.54 -15.82
N PHE A 152 -6.70 -8.53 -16.54
CA PHE A 152 -6.62 -8.94 -17.95
C PHE A 152 -5.82 -10.22 -18.17
N ARG A 153 -5.67 -11.06 -17.13
CA ARG A 153 -4.93 -12.33 -17.19
C ARG A 153 -5.23 -13.18 -18.43
N ASP A 154 -6.49 -13.25 -18.81
CA ASP A 154 -6.97 -14.11 -19.89
C ASP A 154 -6.91 -13.44 -21.28
N ASN A 155 -6.71 -12.10 -21.33
CA ASN A 155 -6.65 -11.32 -22.56
C ASN A 155 -5.22 -10.83 -22.80
N LYS A 156 -4.45 -11.64 -23.53
CA LYS A 156 -3.02 -11.38 -23.80
C LYS A 156 -2.77 -10.11 -24.59
N ASP A 157 -3.66 -9.77 -25.53
CA ASP A 157 -3.50 -8.59 -26.39
C ASP A 157 -3.63 -7.30 -25.57
N ILE A 158 -4.65 -7.22 -24.69
CA ILE A 158 -4.82 -6.08 -23.78
C ILE A 158 -3.68 -6.04 -22.76
N LEU A 159 -3.27 -7.19 -22.22
CA LEU A 159 -2.17 -7.26 -21.26
C LEU A 159 -0.87 -6.69 -21.86
N GLN A 160 -0.51 -7.12 -23.07
CA GLN A 160 0.67 -6.62 -23.77
C GLN A 160 0.56 -5.12 -24.07
N LYS A 161 -0.64 -4.65 -24.46
CA LYS A 161 -0.88 -3.22 -24.67
C LYS A 161 -0.66 -2.40 -23.39
N LEU A 162 -1.23 -2.85 -22.27
CA LEU A 162 -1.08 -2.19 -20.98
C LEU A 162 0.36 -2.22 -20.48
N GLU A 163 1.11 -3.29 -20.75
CA GLU A 163 2.54 -3.37 -20.45
C GLU A 163 3.34 -2.34 -21.24
N ASN A 164 3.06 -2.18 -22.54
CA ASN A 164 3.69 -1.17 -23.37
C ASN A 164 3.37 0.26 -22.91
N GLU A 165 2.10 0.55 -22.61
CA GLU A 165 1.67 1.85 -22.08
C GLU A 165 2.32 2.14 -20.72
N THR A 166 2.44 1.13 -19.84
CA THR A 166 3.16 1.25 -18.57
C THR A 166 4.65 1.54 -18.79
N GLN A 167 5.30 0.86 -19.74
CA GLN A 167 6.70 1.11 -20.07
C GLN A 167 6.91 2.53 -20.62
N GLN A 168 6.02 3.01 -21.49
CA GLN A 168 6.05 4.37 -22.01
C GLN A 168 5.89 5.41 -20.90
N PHE A 169 4.96 5.20 -19.97
CA PHE A 169 4.77 6.06 -18.81
C PHE A 169 6.03 6.20 -17.97
N PHE A 170 6.67 5.08 -17.59
CA PHE A 170 7.90 5.12 -16.79
C PHE A 170 9.13 5.60 -17.57
N ALA A 171 9.19 5.36 -18.88
CA ALA A 171 10.22 5.93 -19.73
C ALA A 171 10.11 7.46 -19.80
N ALA A 172 8.89 7.99 -19.96
CA ALA A 172 8.61 9.43 -19.92
C ALA A 172 8.92 10.03 -18.54
N ALA A 173 8.58 9.33 -17.44
CA ALA A 173 8.94 9.75 -16.08
C ALA A 173 10.46 9.83 -15.88
N THR A 174 11.21 8.87 -16.40
CA THR A 174 12.68 8.87 -16.35
C THR A 174 13.26 10.03 -17.16
N ARG A 175 12.70 10.28 -18.35
CA ARG A 175 13.10 11.40 -19.21
C ARG A 175 12.84 12.74 -18.52
N LEU A 176 11.67 12.90 -17.89
CA LEU A 176 11.30 14.08 -17.13
C LEU A 176 12.21 14.29 -15.91
N SER A 177 12.52 13.22 -15.17
CA SER A 177 13.47 13.28 -14.05
C SER A 177 14.85 13.78 -14.53
N LYS A 178 15.36 13.24 -15.64
CA LYS A 178 16.63 13.67 -16.22
C LYS A 178 16.59 15.13 -16.69
N ALA A 179 15.50 15.57 -17.31
CA ALA A 179 15.32 16.95 -17.75
C ALA A 179 15.26 17.91 -16.55
N ALA A 180 14.56 17.54 -15.49
CA ALA A 180 14.49 18.30 -14.24
C ALA A 180 15.87 18.45 -13.56
N SER A 181 16.67 17.38 -13.50
CA SER A 181 18.03 17.45 -12.95
C SER A 181 18.99 18.32 -13.77
N ASN A 182 18.69 18.50 -15.07
CA ASN A 182 19.44 19.40 -15.96
C ASN A 182 18.85 20.81 -16.03
N TYR A 183 17.74 21.08 -15.34
CA TYR A 183 16.99 22.34 -15.39
C TYR A 183 16.51 22.72 -16.81
N ASP A 184 16.27 21.72 -17.66
CA ASP A 184 15.84 21.90 -19.04
C ASP A 184 14.31 21.96 -19.12
N VAL A 185 13.77 23.17 -19.31
CA VAL A 185 12.31 23.42 -19.32
C VAL A 185 11.65 22.82 -20.56
N GLU A 186 12.23 22.99 -21.74
CA GLU A 186 11.62 22.55 -23.00
C GLU A 186 11.54 21.02 -23.06
N GLU A 187 12.62 20.34 -22.67
CA GLU A 187 12.62 18.89 -22.61
C GLU A 187 11.71 18.36 -21.47
N SER A 188 11.59 19.10 -20.36
CA SER A 188 10.66 18.76 -19.28
C SER A 188 9.20 18.85 -19.72
N GLU A 189 8.81 19.93 -20.41
CA GLU A 189 7.44 20.10 -20.93
C GLU A 189 7.06 19.00 -21.93
N LYS A 190 8.00 18.65 -22.82
CA LYS A 190 7.82 17.55 -23.78
C LYS A 190 7.67 16.21 -23.06
N ALA A 191 8.56 15.91 -22.12
CA ALA A 191 8.50 14.67 -21.35
C ALA A 191 7.24 14.58 -20.47
N TYR A 192 6.77 15.70 -19.92
CA TYR A 192 5.49 15.79 -19.20
C TYR A 192 4.31 15.49 -20.11
N THR A 193 4.28 16.04 -21.32
CA THR A 193 3.22 15.77 -22.30
C THR A 193 3.18 14.28 -22.67
N ASP A 194 4.33 13.67 -22.93
CA ASP A 194 4.45 12.23 -23.21
C ASP A 194 3.97 11.38 -22.02
N LEU A 195 4.33 11.78 -20.79
CA LEU A 195 3.90 11.12 -19.55
C LEU A 195 2.39 11.20 -19.36
N LYS A 196 1.80 12.38 -19.58
CA LYS A 196 0.36 12.60 -19.44
C LYS A 196 -0.43 11.78 -20.48
N ASN A 197 0.02 11.78 -21.73
CA ASN A 197 -0.63 11.02 -22.80
C ASN A 197 -0.59 9.52 -22.51
N SER A 198 0.58 8.97 -22.16
CA SER A 198 0.71 7.55 -21.82
C SER A 198 -0.13 7.14 -20.60
N TYR A 199 -0.29 8.03 -19.61
CA TYR A 199 -1.20 7.80 -18.48
C TYR A 199 -2.67 7.68 -18.93
N TYR A 200 -3.18 8.62 -19.74
CA TYR A 200 -4.56 8.57 -20.20
C TYR A 200 -4.84 7.43 -21.19
N GLU A 201 -3.87 7.09 -22.04
CA GLU A 201 -3.94 5.90 -22.89
C GLU A 201 -4.04 4.63 -22.04
N TYR A 202 -3.22 4.51 -20.98
CA TYR A 202 -3.33 3.42 -20.02
C TYR A 202 -4.72 3.35 -19.37
N LEU A 203 -5.24 4.48 -18.85
CA LEU A 203 -6.56 4.51 -18.21
C LEU A 203 -7.67 4.07 -19.18
N HIS A 204 -7.61 4.53 -20.42
CA HIS A 204 -8.57 4.18 -21.46
C HIS A 204 -8.51 2.68 -21.78
N SER A 205 -7.32 2.12 -22.03
CA SER A 205 -7.11 0.69 -22.27
C SER A 205 -7.51 -0.17 -21.07
N ALA A 206 -7.26 0.31 -19.86
CA ALA A 206 -7.62 -0.33 -18.59
C ALA A 206 -9.12 -0.25 -18.26
N GLN A 207 -9.88 0.57 -18.99
CA GLN A 207 -11.27 0.90 -18.69
C GLN A 207 -11.43 1.38 -17.24
N LEU A 208 -10.48 2.21 -16.79
CA LEU A 208 -10.54 2.88 -15.50
C LEU A 208 -11.23 4.23 -15.72
N LYS A 209 -12.34 4.39 -15.01
CA LYS A 209 -13.13 5.62 -15.00
C LYS A 209 -12.53 6.57 -13.97
N THR A 210 -12.15 7.76 -14.38
CA THR A 210 -11.81 8.87 -13.48
C THR A 210 -13.08 9.35 -12.78
N GLU A 211 -12.95 10.00 -11.64
CA GLU A 211 -14.10 10.43 -10.82
C GLU A 211 -15.08 11.33 -11.59
N ASP A 212 -14.59 12.07 -12.59
CA ASP A 212 -15.37 12.93 -13.50
C ASP A 212 -16.26 12.16 -14.51
N SER A 213 -16.11 10.85 -14.63
CA SER A 213 -16.85 10.02 -15.60
C SER A 213 -18.05 9.25 -15.00
N VAL A 214 -18.42 9.55 -13.75
CA VAL A 214 -19.53 8.92 -13.01
C VAL A 214 -20.84 9.74 -13.07
N SER A 215 -20.79 10.98 -13.57
CA SER A 215 -21.98 11.80 -13.82
C SER A 215 -22.54 11.62 -15.24
N LEU A 216 -23.35 10.58 -15.44
CA LEU A 216 -24.37 10.48 -16.50
C LEU A 216 -25.55 9.64 -16.00
#